data_AF-A0A971F464-F1
#
_entry.id   AF-A0A971F464-F1
#
_cell.length_a   1.000
_cell.length_b   1.000
_cell.length_c   1.000
_cell.angle_alpha   90.00
_cell.angle_beta   90.00
_cell.angle_gamma   90.00
#
_symmetry.space_group_name_H-M   'P 1'
#
loop_
_entity.id
_entity.type
_entity.pdbx_description
1 polymer ?
#
loop_
_entity_poly.entity_id
_entity_poly.type
_entity_poly.pdbx_seq_one_letter_code
_entity_poly.pdbx_strand_id
1 'polypeptide(L)'
;MVYDVLIIGAGVIGTLIARKLSFYDLNVCILEREADVAVGSSKANSGIVHAGYDAVPGTLKAILNVRGNILFDKVSKELDVPFKRIGSLVIAFTQSDKDKLQMLYQRGLENGVSDLEILNSNAEISHLEPNISSEAIGALYAPSAGITCPYELAVAA
;
A
#
# COMPACT_ATOMS: atom_id res chain seq x y z
N MET A 1 -19.81 -31.78 1.98
CA MET A 1 -20.34 -30.40 1.92
C MET A 1 -20.17 -29.91 0.49
N VAL A 2 -21.15 -29.20 -0.05
CA VAL A 2 -21.08 -28.57 -1.38
C VAL A 2 -20.88 -27.07 -1.15
N TYR A 3 -19.88 -26.47 -1.81
CA TYR A 3 -19.58 -25.04 -1.76
C TYR A 3 -19.69 -24.48 -3.17
N ASP A 4 -20.15 -23.24 -3.29
CA ASP A 4 -20.23 -22.53 -4.57
C ASP A 4 -18.85 -22.01 -4.99
N VAL A 5 -18.04 -21.59 -4.02
CA VAL A 5 -16.68 -21.08 -4.24
C VAL A 5 -15.71 -21.67 -3.22
N LEU A 6 -14.58 -22.19 -3.73
CA LEU A 6 -13.43 -22.58 -2.93
C LEU A 6 -12.27 -21.60 -3.18
N ILE A 7 -11.76 -21.01 -2.12
CA ILE A 7 -10.57 -20.15 -2.12
C ILE A 7 -9.41 -20.95 -1.52
N ILE A 8 -8.27 -21.01 -2.22
CA ILE A 8 -7.06 -21.69 -1.75
C ILE A 8 -6.07 -20.63 -1.28
N GLY A 9 -5.78 -20.61 0.02
CA GLY A 9 -4.91 -19.67 0.71
C GLY A 9 -5.71 -18.60 1.49
N ALA A 10 -5.47 -18.51 2.79
CA ALA A 10 -6.03 -17.51 3.70
C ALA A 10 -5.02 -16.39 4.01
N GLY A 11 -4.25 -15.98 3.01
CA GLY A 11 -3.54 -14.68 3.04
C GLY A 11 -4.50 -13.51 2.81
N VAL A 12 -4.00 -12.28 2.91
CA VAL A 12 -4.78 -11.03 2.74
C VAL A 12 -5.61 -10.99 1.46
N ILE A 13 -5.11 -11.59 0.36
CA ILE A 13 -5.86 -11.67 -0.90
C ILE A 13 -7.05 -12.62 -0.76
N GLY A 14 -6.84 -13.81 -0.20
CA GLY A 14 -7.89 -14.82 -0.04
C GLY A 14 -9.00 -14.36 0.91
N THR A 15 -8.62 -13.75 2.04
CA THR A 15 -9.60 -13.25 3.02
C THR A 15 -10.39 -12.06 2.50
N LEU A 16 -9.75 -11.09 1.82
CA LEU A 16 -10.49 -9.99 1.16
C LEU A 16 -11.39 -10.45 0.00
N ILE A 17 -11.01 -11.51 -0.73
CA ILE A 17 -11.90 -12.13 -1.72
C ILE A 17 -13.11 -12.77 -1.02
N ALA A 18 -12.88 -13.55 0.05
CA ALA A 18 -13.96 -14.16 0.83
C ALA A 18 -14.91 -13.11 1.39
N ARG A 19 -14.37 -12.04 1.97
CA ARG A 19 -15.13 -10.86 2.42
C ARG A 19 -15.98 -10.27 1.31
N LYS A 20 -15.44 -10.14 0.10
CA LYS A 20 -16.21 -9.57 -1.02
C LYS A 20 -17.33 -10.52 -1.46
N LEU A 21 -17.09 -11.82 -1.41
CA LEU A 21 -18.07 -12.84 -1.78
C LEU A 21 -19.17 -13.01 -0.74
N SER A 22 -18.92 -12.71 0.54
CA SER A 22 -19.93 -12.79 1.61
C SER A 22 -21.06 -11.75 1.49
N PHE A 23 -20.92 -10.76 0.60
CA PHE A 23 -22.00 -9.85 0.23
C PHE A 23 -23.04 -10.47 -0.72
N TYR A 24 -22.80 -11.69 -1.20
CA TYR A 24 -23.72 -12.45 -2.04
C TYR A 24 -24.21 -13.70 -1.31
N ASP A 25 -25.33 -14.25 -1.76
CA ASP A 25 -25.88 -15.52 -1.25
C ASP A 25 -25.10 -16.71 -1.83
N LEU A 26 -23.90 -16.96 -1.29
CA LEU A 26 -22.97 -18.01 -1.73
C LEU A 26 -22.39 -18.76 -0.53
N ASN A 27 -22.26 -20.08 -0.68
CA ASN A 27 -21.50 -20.93 0.25
C ASN A 27 -20.02 -20.86 -0.11
N VAL A 28 -19.24 -20.07 0.62
CA VAL A 28 -17.80 -19.87 0.38
C VAL A 28 -16.98 -20.67 1.39
N CYS A 29 -15.95 -21.37 0.91
CA CYS A 29 -14.95 -22.06 1.73
C CYS A 29 -13.56 -21.49 1.44
N ILE A 30 -12.75 -21.29 2.49
CA ILE A 30 -11.31 -21.03 2.37
C ILE A 30 -10.56 -22.24 2.90
N LEU A 31 -9.59 -22.73 2.14
CA LEU A 31 -8.64 -23.74 2.59
C LEU A 31 -7.26 -23.11 2.73
N GLU A 32 -6.68 -23.22 3.92
CA GLU A 32 -5.32 -22.81 4.23
C GLU A 32 -4.54 -24.04 4.68
N ARG A 33 -3.29 -24.15 4.21
CA ARG A 33 -2.37 -25.24 4.58
C ARG A 33 -1.64 -24.94 5.89
N GLU A 34 -1.45 -23.66 6.18
CA GLU A 34 -0.78 -23.20 7.39
C GLU A 34 -1.72 -23.30 8.60
N ALA A 35 -1.15 -23.18 9.80
CA ALA A 35 -1.89 -23.36 11.05
C ALA A 35 -2.91 -22.25 11.37
N ASP A 36 -2.80 -21.10 10.70
CA ASP A 36 -3.66 -19.93 10.89
C ASP A 36 -3.69 -19.09 9.61
N VAL A 37 -4.60 -18.11 9.56
CA VAL A 37 -4.67 -17.13 8.47
C VAL A 37 -3.43 -16.23 8.46
N ALA A 38 -3.11 -15.69 7.28
CA ALA A 38 -2.01 -14.75 7.04
C ALA A 38 -0.59 -15.26 7.36
N VAL A 39 -0.38 -16.55 7.63
CA VAL A 39 0.93 -17.10 8.05
C VAL A 39 2.02 -17.06 6.96
N GLY A 40 1.65 -16.89 5.68
CA GLY A 40 2.55 -16.70 4.55
C GLY A 40 3.08 -15.26 4.36
N SER A 41 3.16 -14.78 3.11
CA SER A 41 3.69 -13.44 2.79
C SER A 41 2.90 -12.27 3.42
N SER A 42 1.63 -12.48 3.78
CA SER A 42 0.82 -11.47 4.48
C SER A 42 1.38 -11.13 5.86
N LYS A 43 2.01 -12.07 6.57
CA LYS A 43 2.71 -11.80 7.84
C LYS A 43 4.07 -11.15 7.64
N ALA A 44 4.75 -11.44 6.53
CA ALA A 44 6.14 -11.05 6.29
C ALA A 44 6.25 -9.98 5.17
N ASN A 45 5.74 -8.77 5.44
CA ASN A 45 5.91 -7.60 4.58
C ASN A 45 6.04 -6.32 5.43
N SER A 46 6.29 -5.19 4.78
CA SER A 46 6.52 -3.90 5.42
C SER A 46 5.26 -3.22 5.97
N GLY A 47 4.06 -3.75 5.70
CA GLY A 47 2.79 -3.15 6.12
C GLY A 47 2.47 -1.82 5.40
N ILE A 48 3.18 -1.50 4.32
CA ILE A 48 3.01 -0.23 3.60
C ILE A 48 1.81 -0.30 2.66
N VAL A 49 0.91 0.67 2.82
CA VAL A 49 -0.11 1.01 1.83
C VAL A 49 0.53 2.02 0.87
N HIS A 50 1.12 1.49 -0.22
CA HIS A 50 1.88 2.29 -1.17
C HIS A 50 1.01 3.34 -1.88
N ALA A 51 1.54 4.55 -2.10
CA ALA A 51 0.84 5.62 -2.81
C ALA A 51 0.63 5.33 -4.31
N GLY A 52 1.57 4.62 -4.95
CA GLY A 52 1.45 4.18 -6.36
C GLY A 52 2.38 4.85 -7.36
N TYR A 53 3.30 5.70 -6.93
CA TYR A 53 4.24 6.40 -7.84
C TYR A 53 5.39 5.52 -8.38
N ASP A 54 5.61 4.34 -7.80
CA ASP A 54 6.70 3.43 -8.21
C ASP A 54 6.28 2.46 -9.34
N ALA A 55 5.01 2.05 -9.36
CA ALA A 55 4.53 1.03 -10.29
C ALA A 55 4.54 1.51 -11.75
N VAL A 56 4.99 0.67 -12.67
CA VAL A 56 5.06 1.02 -14.10
C VAL A 56 3.67 1.36 -14.66
N PRO A 57 3.48 2.51 -15.33
CA PRO A 57 2.18 2.92 -15.85
C PRO A 57 1.56 1.91 -16.82
N GLY A 58 0.23 1.86 -16.83
CA GLY A 58 -0.55 0.93 -17.65
C GLY A 58 -0.54 -0.53 -17.18
N THR A 59 0.27 -0.89 -16.18
CA THR A 59 0.26 -2.25 -15.61
C THR A 59 -0.90 -2.45 -14.64
N LEU A 60 -1.33 -3.70 -14.46
CA LEU A 60 -2.29 -4.05 -13.40
C LEU A 60 -1.78 -3.65 -12.01
N LYS A 61 -0.47 -3.70 -11.77
CA LYS A 61 0.10 -3.24 -10.49
C LYS A 61 -0.19 -1.76 -10.26
N ALA A 62 0.04 -0.89 -11.24
CA ALA A 62 -0.26 0.53 -11.12
C ALA A 62 -1.75 0.80 -10.88
N ILE A 63 -2.61 0.18 -11.71
CA ILE A 63 -4.08 0.35 -11.63
C ILE A 63 -4.61 -0.12 -10.27
N LEU A 64 -4.23 -1.32 -9.83
CA LEU A 64 -4.69 -1.89 -8.57
C LEU A 64 -4.06 -1.20 -7.36
N ASN A 65 -2.82 -0.69 -7.46
CA ASN A 65 -2.19 0.04 -6.36
C ASN A 65 -2.96 1.33 -6.08
N VAL A 66 -3.18 2.20 -7.07
CA VAL A 66 -3.83 3.49 -6.84
C VAL A 66 -5.27 3.29 -6.36
N ARG A 67 -6.02 2.40 -7.03
CA ARG A 67 -7.39 2.06 -6.60
C ARG A 67 -7.42 1.44 -5.20
N GLY A 68 -6.52 0.51 -4.91
CA GLY A 68 -6.44 -0.17 -3.61
C GLY A 68 -6.06 0.79 -2.48
N ASN A 69 -5.15 1.73 -2.74
CA ASN A 69 -4.79 2.79 -1.82
C ASN A 69 -6.01 3.66 -1.47
N ILE A 70 -6.79 4.11 -2.46
CA ILE A 70 -8.01 4.92 -2.22
C ILE A 70 -9.06 4.17 -1.41
N LEU A 71 -9.23 2.86 -1.65
CA LEU A 71 -10.21 2.05 -0.93
C LEU A 71 -9.81 1.78 0.53
N PHE A 72 -8.54 2.00 0.88
CA PHE A 72 -7.99 1.54 2.15
C PHE A 72 -8.60 2.24 3.36
N ASP A 73 -8.86 3.55 3.31
CA ASP A 73 -9.47 4.29 4.43
C ASP A 73 -10.85 3.70 4.81
N LYS A 74 -11.62 3.30 3.80
CA LYS A 74 -12.93 2.71 4.00
C LYS A 74 -12.82 1.29 4.55
N VAL A 75 -11.98 0.46 3.93
CA VAL A 75 -11.81 -0.95 4.33
C VAL A 75 -11.27 -1.05 5.75
N SER A 76 -10.26 -0.23 6.10
CA SER A 76 -9.68 -0.27 7.44
C SER A 76 -10.69 0.13 8.52
N LYS A 77 -11.56 1.10 8.23
CA LYS A 77 -12.63 1.53 9.13
C LYS A 77 -13.73 0.48 9.26
N GLU A 78 -14.13 -0.16 8.16
CA GLU A 78 -15.16 -1.21 8.18
C GLU A 78 -14.70 -2.46 8.94
N LEU A 79 -13.40 -2.76 8.90
CA LEU A 79 -12.81 -3.92 9.55
C LEU A 79 -12.25 -3.62 10.95
N ASP A 80 -12.29 -2.37 11.38
CA ASP A 80 -11.69 -1.89 12.63
C ASP A 80 -10.21 -2.29 12.80
N VAL A 81 -9.41 -2.08 11.74
CA VAL A 81 -7.98 -2.42 11.74
C VAL A 81 -7.09 -1.17 11.78
N PRO A 82 -5.92 -1.24 12.44
CA PRO A 82 -5.00 -0.12 12.53
C PRO A 82 -4.52 0.33 11.14
N PHE A 83 -4.81 1.57 10.80
CA PHE A 83 -4.35 2.21 9.58
C PHE A 83 -4.00 3.68 9.83
N LYS A 84 -2.89 4.14 9.24
CA LYS A 84 -2.44 5.54 9.34
C LYS A 84 -1.88 6.04 8.02
N ARG A 85 -2.39 7.18 7.53
CA ARG A 85 -1.79 7.96 6.44
C ARG A 85 -0.62 8.77 6.98
N ILE A 86 0.57 8.19 6.93
CA ILE A 86 1.81 8.84 7.43
C ILE A 86 2.67 9.41 6.30
N GLY A 87 2.25 9.23 5.05
CA GLY A 87 3.01 9.58 3.87
C GLY A 87 4.25 8.71 3.67
N SER A 88 5.02 9.04 2.63
CA SER A 88 6.30 8.41 2.32
C SER A 88 7.23 9.42 1.66
N LEU A 89 8.53 9.28 1.93
CA LEU A 89 9.59 10.08 1.32
C LEU A 89 10.57 9.17 0.58
N VAL A 90 10.88 9.51 -0.67
CA VAL A 90 12.04 8.95 -1.40
C VAL A 90 13.11 10.02 -1.43
N ILE A 91 14.26 9.75 -0.82
CA ILE A 91 15.31 10.75 -0.59
C ILE A 91 16.35 10.72 -1.71
N ALA A 92 16.78 11.90 -2.15
CA ALA A 92 17.92 12.10 -3.04
C ALA A 92 19.14 12.61 -2.26
N PHE A 93 20.29 11.96 -2.49
CA PHE A 93 21.59 12.38 -1.95
C PHE A 93 22.53 12.91 -3.04
N THR A 94 22.22 12.61 -4.31
CA THR A 94 23.00 13.04 -5.47
C THR A 94 22.11 13.71 -6.50
N GLN A 95 22.72 14.48 -7.40
CA GLN A 95 21.96 15.12 -8.50
C GLN A 95 21.26 14.08 -9.40
N SER A 96 21.90 12.92 -9.61
CA SER A 96 21.28 11.81 -10.36
C SER A 96 20.06 11.24 -9.64
N ASP A 97 20.03 11.24 -8.31
CA ASP A 97 18.84 10.81 -7.58
C ASP A 97 17.70 11.83 -7.75
N LYS A 98 17.98 13.14 -7.82
CA LYS A 98 16.96 14.14 -8.15
C LYS A 98 16.31 13.87 -9.51
N ASP A 99 17.08 13.45 -10.51
CA ASP A 99 16.53 13.08 -11.82
C ASP A 99 15.60 11.85 -11.70
N LYS A 100 15.95 10.87 -10.85
CA LYS A 100 15.07 9.73 -10.54
C LYS A 100 13.80 10.17 -9.80
N LEU A 101 13.88 11.15 -8.90
CA LEU A 101 12.70 11.69 -8.22
C LEU A 101 11.73 12.31 -9.23
N GLN A 102 12.23 13.07 -10.21
CA GLN A 102 11.40 13.63 -11.28
C GLN A 102 10.73 12.53 -12.13
N MET A 103 11.47 11.47 -12.45
CA MET A 103 10.92 10.30 -13.14
C MET A 103 9.81 9.62 -12.34
N LEU A 104 10.00 9.41 -11.03
CA LEU A 104 8.97 8.84 -10.14
C LEU A 104 7.77 9.77 -9.96
N TYR A 105 8.00 11.08 -9.89
CA TYR A 105 6.93 12.08 -9.83
C TYR A 105 6.04 12.00 -11.07
N GLN A 106 6.64 12.05 -12.27
CA GLN A 106 5.91 11.96 -13.52
C GLN A 106 5.15 10.64 -13.65
N ARG A 107 5.78 9.52 -13.25
CA ARG A 107 5.12 8.21 -13.18
C ARG A 107 3.92 8.21 -12.24
N GLY A 108 4.05 8.85 -11.07
CA GLY A 108 2.96 9.01 -10.12
C GLY A 108 1.80 9.83 -10.68
N LEU A 109 2.08 10.91 -11.39
CA LEU A 109 1.04 11.69 -12.10
C LEU A 109 0.32 10.85 -13.15
N GLU A 110 1.06 10.09 -13.97
CA GLU A 110 0.48 9.19 -14.98
C GLU A 110 -0.38 8.08 -14.36
N ASN A 111 0.00 7.58 -13.19
CA ASN A 111 -0.79 6.61 -12.45
C ASN A 111 -2.01 7.21 -11.73
N GLY A 112 -2.10 8.54 -11.63
CA GLY A 112 -3.18 9.25 -10.95
C GLY A 112 -3.03 9.33 -9.43
N VAL A 113 -1.79 9.33 -8.93
CA VAL A 113 -1.51 9.54 -7.50
C VAL A 113 -1.75 11.00 -7.13
N SER A 114 -2.59 11.26 -6.13
CA SER A 114 -2.88 12.61 -5.65
C SER A 114 -1.76 13.15 -4.75
N ASP A 115 -1.64 14.49 -4.75
CA ASP A 115 -0.87 15.27 -3.77
C ASP A 115 0.63 14.94 -3.69
N LEU A 116 1.20 14.38 -4.77
CA LEU A 116 2.65 14.20 -4.88
C LEU A 116 3.37 15.56 -4.93
N GLU A 117 4.52 15.63 -4.28
CA GLU A 117 5.32 16.83 -4.22
C GLU A 117 6.82 16.49 -4.31
N ILE A 118 7.58 17.34 -5.01
CA ILE A 118 9.05 17.31 -4.97
C ILE A 118 9.52 18.37 -3.99
N LEU A 119 10.21 17.94 -2.95
CA LEU A 119 10.92 18.80 -2.00
C LEU A 119 12.35 19.01 -2.52
N ASN A 120 12.78 20.26 -2.66
CA ASN A 120 14.01 20.61 -3.38
C ASN A 120 15.19 20.92 -2.45
N SER A 121 14.94 21.06 -1.15
CA SER A 121 15.92 21.43 -0.15
C SER A 121 15.85 20.57 1.11
N ASN A 122 16.98 20.44 1.81
CA ASN A 122 17.04 19.76 3.11
C ASN A 122 16.14 20.41 4.16
N ALA A 123 15.96 21.74 4.10
CA ALA A 123 15.12 22.49 5.04
C ALA A 123 13.64 22.09 4.95
N GLU A 124 13.12 21.90 3.73
CA GLU A 124 11.74 21.40 3.51
C GLU A 124 11.58 19.97 4.03
N ILE A 125 12.56 19.10 3.74
CA ILE A 125 12.52 17.70 4.18
C ILE A 125 12.58 17.61 5.70
N SER A 126 13.46 18.37 6.34
CA SER A 126 13.65 18.38 7.80
C SER A 126 12.45 18.94 8.56
N HIS A 127 11.61 19.76 7.91
CA HIS A 127 10.34 20.19 8.50
C HIS A 127 9.35 19.03 8.64
N LEU A 128 9.39 18.05 7.73
CA LEU A 128 8.58 16.82 7.81
C LEU A 128 9.25 15.75 8.67
N GLU A 129 10.56 15.54 8.50
CA GLU A 129 11.34 14.51 9.20
C GLU A 129 12.59 15.11 9.84
N PRO A 130 12.51 15.59 11.10
CA PRO A 130 13.60 16.31 11.76
C PRO A 130 14.90 15.51 11.96
N ASN A 131 14.82 14.18 11.90
CA ASN A 131 15.96 13.28 12.06
C ASN A 131 16.59 12.86 10.72
N ILE A 132 16.17 13.48 9.61
CA ILE A 132 16.73 13.17 8.29
C ILE A 132 18.21 13.58 8.20
N SER A 133 18.98 12.88 7.36
CA SER A 133 20.37 13.25 7.10
C SER A 133 20.47 14.67 6.53
N SER A 134 21.42 15.44 7.04
CA SER A 134 21.77 16.77 6.51
C SER A 134 22.31 16.73 5.08
N GLU A 135 22.73 15.55 4.60
CA GLU A 135 23.20 15.33 3.23
C GLU A 135 22.05 15.14 2.23
N ALA A 136 20.80 15.03 2.68
CA ALA A 136 19.65 14.92 1.79
C ALA A 136 19.46 16.22 1.00
N ILE A 137 19.50 16.13 -0.33
CA ILE A 137 19.42 17.29 -1.21
C ILE A 137 18.05 17.46 -1.87
N GLY A 138 17.16 16.49 -1.77
CA GLY A 138 15.79 16.54 -2.30
C GLY A 138 14.98 15.31 -1.89
N ALA A 139 13.66 15.35 -2.06
CA ALA A 139 12.79 14.20 -1.82
C ALA A 139 11.54 14.21 -2.71
N LEU A 140 11.02 13.03 -3.03
CA LEU A 140 9.64 12.86 -3.50
C LEU A 140 8.77 12.54 -2.28
N TYR A 141 7.83 13.42 -1.97
CA TYR A 141 6.86 13.26 -0.90
C TYR A 141 5.51 12.79 -1.47
N ALA A 142 4.94 11.75 -0.84
CA ALA A 142 3.62 11.24 -1.16
C ALA A 142 2.78 11.13 0.12
N PRO A 143 1.91 12.11 0.45
CA PRO A 143 1.11 12.10 1.68
C PRO A 143 0.06 10.99 1.69
N SER A 144 -0.33 10.48 0.52
CA SER A 144 -1.27 9.38 0.36
C SER A 144 -0.70 8.01 0.72
N ALA A 145 0.60 7.86 1.00
CA ALA A 145 1.11 6.59 1.53
C ALA A 145 0.68 6.38 3.00
N GLY A 146 0.61 5.13 3.42
CA GLY A 146 0.24 4.79 4.79
C GLY A 146 0.81 3.48 5.27
N ILE A 147 0.49 3.14 6.51
CA ILE A 147 0.86 1.87 7.15
C ILE A 147 -0.36 1.21 7.77
N THR A 148 -0.35 -0.12 7.76
CA THR A 148 -1.40 -0.97 8.35
C THR A 148 -0.76 -2.18 9.02
N CYS A 149 -1.49 -2.84 9.92
CA CYS A 149 -1.13 -4.20 10.35
C CYS A 149 -1.67 -5.21 9.32
N PRO A 150 -0.82 -5.89 8.51
CA PRO A 150 -1.30 -6.77 7.45
C PRO A 150 -1.85 -8.10 8.00
N TYR A 151 -1.42 -8.52 9.20
CA TYR A 151 -1.98 -9.68 9.91
C TYR A 151 -3.41 -9.40 10.38
N GLU A 152 -3.63 -8.31 11.12
CA GLU A 152 -4.96 -7.93 11.60
C GLU A 152 -5.93 -7.67 10.44
N LEU A 153 -5.46 -7.04 9.36
CA LEU A 153 -6.25 -6.86 8.14
C LEU A 153 -6.76 -8.20 7.58
N ALA A 154 -5.87 -9.19 7.49
CA ALA A 154 -6.24 -10.47 6.93
C ALA A 154 -7.15 -11.28 7.87
N VAL A 155 -6.95 -11.17 9.19
CA VAL A 155 -7.80 -11.83 10.22
C VAL A 155 -9.20 -11.22 10.26
N ALA A 156 -9.31 -9.90 10.16
CA ALA A 156 -10.58 -9.19 10.26
C ALA A 156 -11.43 -9.28 8.98
N ALA A 157 -10.79 -9.46 7.81
CA ALA A 157 -11.44 -9.50 6.50
C ALA A 157 -12.30 -10.74 6.29
#